data_AF-A0A833TA54-F1
#
_entry.id   AF-A0A833TA54-F1
#
_cell.length_a   1.000
_cell.length_b   1.000
_cell.length_c   1.000
_cell.angle_alpha   90.00
_cell.angle_beta   90.00
_cell.angle_gamma   90.00
#
_symmetry.space_group_name_H-M   'P 1'
#
loop_
_entity.id
_entity.type
_entity.pdbx_description
1 polymer ?
#
loop_
_entity_poly.entity_id
_entity_poly.type
_entity_poly.pdbx_seq_one_letter_code
_entity_poly.pdbx_strand_id
1 'polypeptide(L)'
;MPDASFPDNAHVQAFLRGPNVSMSTVGVRHFNGLGQARNYAAKWMREKQVNASFTEGRAQGAYIIITKTRTWFAEHQKKLVE
;
A
#
# COMPACT_ATOMS: atom_id res chain seq x y z
N MET A 1 -7.81 -6.85 -3.07
CA MET A 1 -8.95 -5.92 -3.24
C MET A 1 -9.19 -5.83 -4.73
N PRO A 2 -10.06 -6.65 -5.31
CA PRO A 2 -10.18 -6.73 -6.76
C PRO A 2 -10.51 -5.37 -7.40
N ASP A 3 -11.32 -4.56 -6.71
CA ASP A 3 -11.71 -3.21 -7.12
C ASP A 3 -10.74 -2.10 -6.68
N ALA A 4 -9.57 -2.43 -6.11
CA ALA A 4 -8.60 -1.41 -5.74
C ALA A 4 -8.13 -0.66 -7.00
N SER A 5 -8.27 0.66 -6.98
CA SER A 5 -7.75 1.56 -8.00
C SER A 5 -6.66 2.41 -7.39
N PHE A 6 -5.49 2.44 -8.02
CA PHE A 6 -4.34 3.21 -7.58
C PHE A 6 -3.66 3.84 -8.82
N PRO A 7 -4.17 4.99 -9.29
CA PRO A 7 -3.75 5.57 -10.57
C PRO A 7 -2.31 6.11 -10.56
N ASP A 8 -1.76 6.40 -9.38
CA ASP A 8 -0.42 7.00 -9.23
C ASP A 8 0.71 5.97 -9.38
N ASN A 9 0.41 4.67 -9.20
CA ASN A 9 1.38 3.60 -9.33
C ASN A 9 0.73 2.23 -9.64
N ALA A 10 0.96 1.71 -10.85
CA ALA A 10 0.42 0.43 -11.30
C ALA A 10 0.91 -0.78 -10.48
N HIS A 11 2.14 -0.75 -9.93
CA HIS A 11 2.65 -1.83 -9.09
C HIS A 11 1.95 -1.84 -7.73
N VAL A 12 1.68 -0.66 -7.16
CA VAL A 12 0.89 -0.56 -5.93
C VAL A 12 -0.54 -1.03 -6.18
N GLN A 13 -1.14 -0.68 -7.32
CA GLN A 13 -2.45 -1.19 -7.70
C GLN A 13 -2.46 -2.72 -7.81
N ALA A 14 -1.49 -3.30 -8.50
CA ALA A 14 -1.35 -4.74 -8.66
C ALA A 14 -1.16 -5.44 -7.30
N PHE A 15 -0.36 -4.86 -6.40
CA PHE A 15 -0.23 -5.34 -5.03
C PHE A 15 -1.55 -5.30 -4.29
N LEU A 16 -2.27 -4.17 -4.32
CA LEU A 16 -3.56 -4.02 -3.63
C LEU A 16 -4.60 -5.02 -4.14
N ARG A 17 -4.58 -5.33 -5.45
CA ARG A 17 -5.42 -6.35 -6.08
C ARG A 17 -5.00 -7.78 -5.75
N GLY A 18 -3.70 -8.02 -5.62
CA GLY A 18 -3.13 -9.35 -5.38
C GLY A 18 -3.37 -9.91 -3.96
N PRO A 19 -2.80 -11.08 -3.65
CA PRO A 19 -2.97 -11.76 -2.37
C PRO A 19 -2.03 -11.25 -1.26
N ASN A 20 -0.95 -10.55 -1.61
CA ASN A 20 0.10 -10.15 -0.67
C ASN A 20 -0.41 -9.21 0.43
N VAL A 21 0.06 -9.38 1.67
CA VAL A 21 -0.41 -8.59 2.83
C VAL A 21 0.29 -7.25 2.93
N SER A 22 1.60 -7.22 2.65
CA SER A 22 2.43 -6.02 2.72
C SER A 22 3.36 -5.91 1.51
N MET A 23 3.73 -4.68 1.17
CA MET A 23 4.69 -4.37 0.11
C MET A 23 5.48 -3.11 0.50
N SER A 24 6.78 -3.13 0.24
CA SER A 24 7.61 -1.91 0.27
C SER A 24 7.63 -1.26 -1.11
N THR A 25 7.72 0.07 -1.15
CA THR A 25 7.88 0.81 -2.40
C THR A 25 9.34 0.89 -2.87
N VAL A 26 10.27 0.21 -2.20
CA VAL A 26 11.68 0.19 -2.58
C VAL A 26 11.81 -0.44 -3.97
N GLY A 27 12.45 0.25 -4.90
CA GLY A 27 12.55 -0.17 -6.31
C GLY A 27 11.29 0.03 -7.15
N VAL A 28 10.15 0.38 -6.54
CA VAL A 28 8.88 0.67 -7.22
C VAL A 28 8.61 2.18 -7.31
N ARG A 29 8.99 2.92 -6.28
CA ARG A 29 8.92 4.38 -6.24
C ARG A 29 10.16 4.89 -5.51
N HIS A 30 10.92 5.74 -6.18
CA HIS A 30 12.02 6.46 -5.55
C HIS A 30 11.48 7.75 -4.93
N PHE A 31 11.80 7.98 -3.65
CA PHE A 31 11.49 9.23 -2.98
C PHE A 31 12.78 10.01 -2.78
N ASN A 32 12.82 11.26 -3.21
CA ASN A 32 14.01 12.12 -3.06
C ASN A 32 14.22 12.60 -1.62
N GLY A 33 13.34 12.21 -0.70
CA GLY A 33 13.46 12.50 0.72
C GLY A 33 12.24 12.06 1.52
N LEU A 34 12.38 12.08 2.85
CA LEU A 34 11.31 11.69 3.78
C LEU A 34 10.08 12.59 3.68
N GLY A 35 10.26 13.88 3.39
CA GLY A 35 9.13 14.79 3.21
C GLY A 35 8.22 14.34 2.06
N GLN A 36 8.79 13.86 0.95
CA GLN A 36 8.00 13.34 -0.17
C GLN A 36 7.32 12.01 0.19
N ALA A 37 8.04 11.08 0.82
CA ALA A 37 7.46 9.82 1.25
C ALA A 37 6.30 10.05 2.23
N ARG A 38 6.48 10.92 3.21
CA ARG A 38 5.46 11.27 4.20
C ARG A 38 4.26 11.97 3.57
N ASN A 39 4.47 12.91 2.65
CA ASN A 39 3.37 13.55 1.90
C ASN A 39 2.61 12.53 1.05
N TYR A 40 3.31 11.57 0.46
CA TYR A 40 2.71 10.47 -0.29
C TYR A 40 1.85 9.60 0.63
N ALA A 41 2.38 9.12 1.76
CA ALA A 41 1.61 8.35 2.73
C ALA A 41 0.39 9.13 3.25
N ALA A 42 0.57 10.41 3.60
CA ALA A 42 -0.51 11.26 4.09
C ALA A 42 -1.61 11.51 3.05
N LYS A 43 -1.25 11.69 1.77
CA LYS A 43 -2.21 11.80 0.66
C LYS A 43 -3.11 10.56 0.61
N TRP A 44 -2.52 9.36 0.57
CA TRP A 44 -3.26 8.11 0.44
C TRP A 44 -4.00 7.68 1.70
N MET A 45 -3.51 8.04 2.89
CA MET A 45 -4.28 7.89 4.13
C MET A 45 -5.54 8.78 4.16
N ARG A 46 -5.46 10.00 3.59
CA ARG A 46 -6.60 10.94 3.55
C ARG A 46 -7.63 10.59 2.47
N GLU A 47 -7.21 10.00 1.36
CA GLU A 47 -8.07 9.57 0.25
C GLU A 47 -8.94 8.33 0.55
N LYS A 48 -9.14 7.98 1.84
CA LYS A 48 -10.00 6.86 2.28
C LYS A 48 -9.63 5.51 1.66
N GLN A 49 -8.35 5.15 1.64
CA GLN A 49 -7.96 3.74 1.51
C GLN A 49 -8.35 2.99 2.79
N VAL A 50 -9.66 2.73 2.98
CA VAL A 50 -10.24 2.10 4.18
C VAL A 50 -9.60 0.73 4.48
N ASN A 51 -9.05 0.09 3.45
CA ASN A 51 -8.55 -1.27 3.52
C ASN A 51 -7.02 -1.38 3.46
N ALA A 52 -6.27 -0.26 3.46
CA ALA A 52 -4.80 -0.28 3.48
C ALA A 52 -4.20 0.86 4.30
N SER A 53 -3.07 0.58 4.94
CA SER A 53 -2.27 1.52 5.72
C SER A 53 -0.94 1.78 5.03
N PHE A 54 -0.45 3.01 5.09
CA PHE A 54 0.77 3.46 4.43
C PHE A 54 1.76 3.96 5.49
N THR A 55 2.73 3.15 5.88
CA THR A 55 3.69 3.50 6.94
C THR A 55 5.03 3.90 6.32
N GLU A 56 5.69 4.91 6.87
CA GLU A 56 7.03 5.27 6.42
C GLU A 56 8.09 4.27 6.93
N GLY A 57 9.04 3.95 6.08
CA GLY A 57 10.21 3.14 6.40
C GLY A 57 11.50 3.92 6.13
N ARG A 58 12.49 3.77 7.02
CA ARG A 58 13.85 4.26 6.84
C ARG A 58 14.80 3.08 6.70
N ALA A 59 15.47 3.00 5.56
CA ALA A 59 16.62 2.13 5.36
C ALA A 59 17.75 2.99 4.78
N GLN A 60 18.23 2.68 3.58
CA GLN A 60 19.19 3.53 2.84
C GLN A 60 18.53 4.72 2.12
N GLY A 61 17.20 4.80 2.15
CA GLY A 61 16.40 5.88 1.57
C GLY A 61 15.02 5.93 2.20
N ALA A 62 14.23 6.94 1.84
CA ALA A 62 12.84 7.05 2.25
C ALA A 62 11.99 6.09 1.40
N TYR A 63 11.20 5.23 2.04
CA TYR A 63 10.23 4.38 1.35
C TYR A 63 8.95 4.27 2.17
N ILE A 64 7.89 3.78 1.52
CA ILE A 64 6.61 3.53 2.16
C ILE A 64 6.35 2.03 2.18
N ILE A 65 5.86 1.53 3.30
CA ILE A 65 5.32 0.19 3.49
C ILE A 65 3.82 0.30 3.38
N ILE A 66 3.24 -0.41 2.43
CA ILE A 66 1.82 -0.49 2.22
C ILE A 66 1.37 -1.83 2.80
N THR A 67 0.44 -1.79 3.75
CA THR A 67 -0.07 -2.98 4.43
C THR A 67 -1.58 -3.01 4.31
N LYS A 68 -2.14 -4.12 3.85
CA LYS A 68 -3.60 -4.32 3.81
C LYS A 68 -4.12 -4.51 5.23
N THR A 69 -5.28 -3.95 5.54
CA THR A 69 -5.87 -4.07 6.88
C THR A 69 -6.24 -5.52 7.16
N ARG A 70 -6.08 -5.93 8.43
CA ARG A 70 -6.39 -7.29 8.89
C ARG A 70 -7.84 -7.68 8.62
N THR A 71 -8.76 -6.72 8.73
CA THR A 71 -10.18 -6.91 8.42
C THR A 71 -10.37 -7.31 6.96
N TRP A 72 -9.78 -6.56 6.02
CA TRP A 72 -9.85 -6.90 4.60
C TRP A 72 -9.21 -8.25 4.31
N PHE A 73 -8.02 -8.53 4.85
CA PHE A 73 -7.33 -9.78 4.61
C PHE A 73 -8.12 -10.99 5.13
N ALA A 74 -8.70 -10.88 6.32
CA ALA A 74 -9.51 -11.94 6.93
C ALA A 74 -10.82 -12.20 6.14
N GLU A 75 -11.50 -11.15 5.69
CA GLU A 75 -12.71 -11.30 4.85
C GLU A 75 -12.39 -11.88 3.47
N HIS A 76 -11.27 -11.49 2.88
CA HIS A 76 -10.87 -11.99 1.56
C HIS A 76 -10.35 -13.42 1.60
N GLN A 77 -9.62 -13.82 2.65
CA GLN A 77 -9.23 -15.23 2.84
C GLN A 77 -10.43 -16.15 2.99
N LYS A 78 -11.49 -15.74 3.71
CA LYS A 78 -12.72 -16.53 3.83
C LYS A 78 -13.41 -16.76 2.49
N LYS A 79 -13.39 -15.76 1.60
CA LYS A 79 -13.97 -15.86 0.24
C LYS A 79 -13.16 -16.69 -0.75
N LEU A 80 -11.89 -16.98 -0.45
CA LEU A 80 -11.03 -17.81 -1.30
C LEU A 80 -11.09 -19.31 -0.94
N VAL A 81 -11.80 -19.67 0.12
CA VAL A 81 -11.92 -21.05 0.65
C VAL A 81 -13.31 -21.65 0.35
N GLU A 82 -14.16 -20.96 -0.43
CA GLU A 82 -15.48 -21.47 -0.86
C GLU A 82 -15.43 -22.07 -2.27
#